data_AF-E4XKE5-F1
#
_entry.id   AF-E4XKE5-F1
#
_cell.length_a   1.000
_cell.length_b   1.000
_cell.length_c   1.000
_cell.angle_alpha   90.00
_cell.angle_beta   90.00
_cell.angle_gamma   90.00
#
_symmetry.space_group_name_H-M   'P 1'
#
loop_
_entity.id
_entity.type
_entity.pdbx_description
1 polymer ?
#
loop_
_entity_poly.entity_id
_entity_poly.type
_entity_poly.pdbx_seq_one_letter_code
_entity_poly.pdbx_strand_id
1 'polypeptide(L)'
;MKLSTIFSAISAVTATIGNTVDDCTLDHSVLSGDNRIFSAFNRNKNVARPGAVGDDSAKIKFTIYGNVAVDYTGFILFFKQDCGIDFLRALEDGRVTWDILDRGNYYTPEFVYHRLDKTQTNVALQFRHEGEPSSGQIWGNSKMDMLALQLHGLKSVNWGNFDMNTCLTTGMAGKMPDGKIPDGANVGDDFSACAAWARNIW
;
A
#
# COMPACT_ATOMS: atom_id res chain seq x y z
N MET A 1 -24.56 25.85 -12.83
CA MET A 1 -23.31 25.34 -12.25
C MET A 1 -23.68 24.12 -11.42
N LYS A 2 -23.52 22.91 -11.96
CA LYS A 2 -23.84 21.67 -11.22
C LYS A 2 -22.63 21.34 -10.34
N LEU A 3 -22.76 21.51 -9.03
CA LEU A 3 -21.83 20.91 -8.08
C LEU A 3 -22.01 19.39 -8.17
N SER A 4 -21.03 18.72 -8.77
CA SER A 4 -20.85 17.28 -8.63
C SER A 4 -20.27 17.04 -7.25
N THR A 5 -21.12 16.67 -6.29
CA THR A 5 -20.68 16.18 -4.99
C THR A 5 -20.01 14.83 -5.21
N ILE A 6 -18.68 14.81 -5.25
CA ILE A 6 -17.89 13.58 -5.17
C ILE A 6 -18.03 13.11 -3.73
N PHE A 7 -19.03 12.26 -3.47
CA PHE A 7 -19.01 11.41 -2.30
C PHE A 7 -17.91 10.37 -2.55
N SER A 8 -16.70 10.61 -2.03
CA SER A 8 -15.78 9.50 -1.82
C SER A 8 -16.39 8.67 -0.69
N ALA A 9 -17.06 7.58 -1.07
CA ALA A 9 -17.47 6.56 -0.13
C ALA A 9 -16.16 5.95 0.38
N ILE A 10 -15.76 6.33 1.59
CA ILE A 10 -14.67 5.67 2.29
C ILE A 10 -15.19 4.26 2.59
N SER A 11 -14.95 3.32 1.67
CA SER A 11 -15.20 1.91 1.94
C SER A 11 -14.40 1.54 3.19
N ALA A 12 -15.07 1.01 4.20
CA ALA A 12 -14.40 0.49 5.39
C ALA A 12 -13.51 -0.67 4.94
N VAL A 13 -12.20 -0.41 4.89
CA VAL A 13 -11.17 -1.41 4.58
C VAL A 13 -11.08 -2.34 5.78
N THR A 14 -11.06 -3.66 5.54
CA THR A 14 -10.96 -4.62 6.66
C THR A 14 -9.54 -4.59 7.20
N ALA A 15 -9.40 -4.34 8.51
CA ALA A 15 -8.11 -4.31 9.18
C ALA A 15 -7.91 -5.55 10.06
N THR A 16 -6.74 -6.17 9.95
CA THR A 16 -6.34 -7.34 10.74
C THR A 16 -5.02 -7.05 11.45
N ILE A 17 -4.89 -7.48 12.70
CA ILE A 17 -3.63 -7.43 13.47
C ILE A 17 -3.13 -8.86 13.63
N GLY A 18 -1.85 -9.08 13.36
CA GLY A 18 -1.25 -10.38 13.58
C GLY A 18 0.22 -10.31 13.95
N ASN A 19 0.74 -11.40 14.50
CA ASN A 19 2.10 -11.51 15.04
C ASN A 19 2.79 -12.82 14.66
N THR A 20 2.17 -13.63 13.80
CA THR A 20 2.75 -14.86 13.26
C THR A 20 2.75 -14.83 11.73
N VAL A 21 3.72 -15.51 11.12
CA VAL A 21 3.76 -15.71 9.67
C VAL A 21 2.58 -16.56 9.19
N ASP A 22 2.02 -17.40 10.07
CA ASP A 22 0.85 -18.26 9.78
C ASP A 22 -0.42 -17.45 9.44
N ASP A 23 -0.42 -16.14 9.71
CA ASP A 23 -1.46 -15.22 9.27
C ASP A 23 -1.44 -15.03 7.73
N CYS A 24 -0.33 -15.36 7.07
CA CYS A 24 -0.27 -15.49 5.62
C CYS A 24 -0.85 -16.83 5.17
N THR A 25 -1.89 -16.76 4.33
CA THR A 25 -2.57 -17.94 3.78
C THR A 25 -1.83 -18.63 2.63
N LEU A 26 -0.74 -18.03 2.14
CA LEU A 26 0.14 -18.61 1.12
C LEU A 26 1.24 -19.46 1.74
N ASP A 27 1.82 -20.38 0.96
CA ASP A 27 2.99 -21.14 1.38
C ASP A 27 4.12 -20.22 1.88
N HIS A 28 4.59 -20.46 3.11
CA HIS A 28 5.63 -19.66 3.75
C HIS A 28 6.99 -19.75 3.04
N SER A 29 7.21 -20.78 2.21
CA SER A 29 8.41 -20.91 1.37
C SER A 29 8.57 -19.75 0.38
N VAL A 30 7.51 -18.94 0.20
CA VAL A 30 7.41 -17.87 -0.78
C VAL A 30 7.53 -16.47 -0.14
N LEU A 31 7.72 -16.38 1.18
CA LEU A 31 7.63 -15.13 1.96
C LEU A 31 8.97 -14.49 2.35
N SER A 32 10.03 -14.68 1.57
CA SER A 32 11.16 -13.73 1.61
C SER A 32 11.98 -13.79 0.33
N GLY A 33 12.18 -12.63 -0.31
CA GLY A 33 13.04 -12.52 -1.51
C GLY A 33 12.55 -13.26 -2.76
N ASP A 34 11.39 -13.91 -2.68
CA ASP A 34 10.85 -14.70 -3.78
C ASP A 34 10.08 -13.81 -4.75
N ASN A 35 10.75 -13.45 -5.84
CA ASN A 35 10.15 -12.69 -6.93
C ASN A 35 9.17 -13.52 -7.78
N ARG A 36 8.90 -14.79 -7.43
CA ARG A 36 7.92 -15.64 -8.10
C ARG A 36 6.50 -15.15 -7.87
N ILE A 37 6.13 -14.74 -6.65
CA ILE A 37 4.77 -14.26 -6.32
C ILE A 37 4.73 -12.73 -6.31
N PHE A 38 5.48 -12.11 -5.40
CA PHE A 38 5.51 -10.65 -5.27
C PHE A 38 6.57 -10.05 -6.18
N SER A 39 6.30 -8.87 -6.72
CA SER A 39 7.35 -8.05 -7.30
C SER A 39 8.35 -7.62 -6.22
N ALA A 40 9.52 -7.12 -6.66
CA ALA A 40 10.36 -6.37 -5.75
C ALA A 40 9.55 -5.22 -5.14
N PHE A 41 9.60 -5.09 -3.82
CA PHE A 41 9.07 -3.93 -3.12
C PHE A 41 10.12 -2.84 -3.18
N ASN A 42 9.76 -1.71 -3.77
CA ASN A 42 10.68 -0.60 -3.97
C ASN A 42 10.35 0.48 -2.95
N ARG A 43 11.34 0.82 -2.13
CA ARG A 43 11.30 2.04 -1.34
C ARG A 43 11.19 3.22 -2.28
N ASN A 44 10.50 4.25 -1.84
CA ASN A 44 10.41 5.52 -2.55
C ASN A 44 11.70 6.38 -2.40
N LYS A 45 12.86 5.76 -2.67
CA LYS A 45 14.22 6.24 -2.28
C LYS A 45 14.65 7.59 -2.86
N ASN A 46 13.91 8.14 -3.81
CA ASN A 46 14.26 9.38 -4.52
C ASN A 46 13.21 10.50 -4.35
N VAL A 47 12.22 10.31 -3.47
CA VAL A 47 11.22 11.34 -3.22
C VAL A 47 11.63 12.15 -1.99
N ALA A 48 12.23 13.32 -2.24
CA ALA A 48 12.74 14.18 -1.17
C ALA A 48 11.65 14.70 -0.22
N ARG A 49 10.40 14.79 -0.70
CA ARG A 49 9.19 15.18 0.06
C ARG A 49 7.94 14.57 -0.57
N PRO A 50 6.88 14.26 0.20
CA PRO A 50 5.60 13.85 -0.39
C PRO A 50 5.09 14.89 -1.38
N GLY A 51 4.35 14.47 -2.40
CA GLY A 51 3.96 15.31 -3.53
C GLY A 51 3.07 16.51 -3.15
N ALA A 52 2.25 16.36 -2.11
CA ALA A 52 1.58 17.46 -1.42
C ALA A 52 1.38 17.05 0.05
N VAL A 53 1.59 17.99 0.98
CA VAL A 53 1.40 17.77 2.41
C VAL A 53 0.63 18.96 2.95
N GLY A 54 -0.53 18.68 3.54
CA GLY A 54 -1.22 19.60 4.44
C GLY A 54 -1.16 19.03 5.86
N ASP A 55 -1.63 19.82 6.83
CA ASP A 55 -1.53 19.43 8.23
C ASP A 55 -2.25 18.11 8.57
N ASP A 56 -3.30 17.77 7.82
CA ASP A 56 -4.15 16.57 8.08
C ASP A 56 -4.17 15.55 6.94
N SER A 57 -3.48 15.83 5.85
CA SER A 57 -3.56 14.99 4.65
C SER A 57 -2.27 15.06 3.86
N ALA A 58 -1.87 13.94 3.26
CA ALA A 58 -0.72 13.90 2.39
C ALA A 58 -1.03 13.11 1.12
N LYS A 59 -0.35 13.48 0.03
CA LYS A 59 -0.36 12.78 -1.23
C LYS A 59 1.04 12.31 -1.57
N ILE A 60 1.23 11.02 -1.71
CA ILE A 60 2.53 10.38 -1.88
C ILE A 60 2.51 9.58 -3.17
N LYS A 61 3.45 9.86 -4.08
CA LYS A 61 3.56 9.10 -5.33
C LYS A 61 4.36 7.82 -5.10
N PHE A 62 3.86 6.71 -5.61
CA PHE A 62 4.58 5.44 -5.66
C PHE A 62 4.75 4.98 -7.10
N THR A 63 5.82 4.24 -7.34
CA THR A 63 6.06 3.55 -8.61
C THR A 63 6.07 2.06 -8.38
N ILE A 64 5.30 1.33 -9.18
CA ILE A 64 5.25 -0.13 -9.16
C ILE A 64 5.72 -0.62 -10.53
N TYR A 65 6.82 -1.38 -10.58
CA TYR A 65 7.35 -1.85 -11.86
C TYR A 65 6.53 -2.99 -12.45
N GLY A 66 6.45 -3.02 -13.77
CA GLY A 66 5.64 -3.95 -14.56
C GLY A 66 4.67 -3.21 -15.47
N ASN A 67 4.13 -3.92 -16.47
CA ASN A 67 3.14 -3.36 -17.37
C ASN A 67 1.89 -2.92 -16.57
N VAL A 68 1.47 -1.67 -16.79
CA VAL A 68 0.28 -1.08 -16.16
C VAL A 68 -1.02 -1.72 -16.64
N ALA A 69 -1.07 -2.24 -17.88
CA ALA A 69 -2.29 -2.82 -18.43
C ALA A 69 -2.56 -4.28 -17.99
N VAL A 70 -1.79 -4.79 -17.03
CA VAL A 70 -1.97 -6.13 -16.47
C VAL A 70 -2.48 -5.96 -15.06
N ASP A 71 -3.69 -6.44 -14.82
CA ASP A 71 -4.33 -6.41 -13.51
C ASP A 71 -3.48 -7.10 -12.42
N TYR A 72 -3.55 -6.56 -11.20
CA TYR A 72 -2.76 -7.06 -10.08
C TYR A 72 -3.39 -6.73 -8.72
N THR A 73 -2.94 -7.44 -7.69
CA THR A 73 -3.12 -7.04 -6.29
C THR A 73 -1.89 -6.25 -5.85
N GLY A 74 -2.09 -5.01 -5.43
CA GLY A 74 -1.04 -4.07 -5.07
C GLY A 74 -0.89 -3.92 -3.55
N PHE A 75 0.31 -3.54 -3.12
CA PHE A 75 0.66 -3.42 -1.71
C PHE A 75 1.50 -2.17 -1.46
N ILE A 76 1.18 -1.45 -0.38
CA ILE A 76 2.02 -0.38 0.17
C ILE A 76 2.35 -0.70 1.63
N LEU A 77 3.63 -0.71 1.97
CA LEU A 77 4.11 -1.01 3.31
C LEU A 77 4.74 0.22 3.97
N PHE A 78 4.37 0.47 5.22
CA PHE A 78 5.03 1.41 6.11
C PHE A 78 5.55 0.69 7.34
N PHE A 79 6.72 1.10 7.83
CA PHE A 79 7.45 0.36 8.85
C PHE A 79 7.66 1.19 10.11
N LYS A 80 7.58 0.53 11.27
CA LYS A 80 7.68 1.18 12.58
C LYS A 80 9.00 1.94 12.76
N GLN A 81 10.10 1.41 12.21
CA GLN A 81 11.42 2.04 12.30
C GLN A 81 11.47 3.43 11.65
N ASP A 82 10.65 3.67 10.62
CA ASP A 82 10.64 4.94 9.89
C ASP A 82 9.46 5.85 10.32
N CYS A 83 8.37 5.26 10.82
CA CYS A 83 7.09 5.94 11.04
C CYS A 83 6.64 6.05 12.50
N GLY A 84 7.25 5.30 13.40
CA GLY A 84 6.70 5.09 14.73
C GLY A 84 5.46 4.19 14.72
N ILE A 85 5.08 3.71 15.91
CA ILE A 85 3.98 2.74 16.04
C ILE A 85 2.61 3.40 15.88
N ASP A 86 2.47 4.68 16.24
CA ASP A 86 1.15 5.31 16.25
C ASP A 86 0.61 5.55 14.84
N PHE A 87 1.47 5.86 13.87
CA PHE A 87 1.05 5.95 12.47
C PHE A 87 0.53 4.61 11.94
N LEU A 88 1.18 3.50 12.31
CA LEU A 88 0.76 2.17 11.86
C LEU A 88 -0.59 1.78 12.46
N ARG A 89 -0.78 2.08 13.76
CA ARG A 89 -2.06 1.91 14.45
C ARG A 89 -3.13 2.80 13.85
N ALA A 90 -2.81 4.04 13.50
CA ALA A 90 -3.78 4.95 12.92
C ALA A 90 -4.35 4.46 11.58
N LEU A 91 -3.54 3.75 10.78
CA LEU A 91 -4.00 3.10 9.55
C LEU A 91 -4.87 1.86 9.82
N GLU A 92 -4.60 1.14 10.90
CA GLU A 92 -5.35 -0.05 11.31
C GLU A 92 -6.67 0.29 12.01
N ASP A 93 -6.65 1.23 12.95
CA ASP A 93 -7.82 1.67 13.73
C ASP A 93 -8.71 2.68 12.98
N GLY A 94 -8.29 3.10 11.78
CA GLY A 94 -9.06 3.97 10.88
C GLY A 94 -8.98 5.47 11.19
N ARG A 95 -8.20 5.90 12.18
CA ARG A 95 -7.91 7.33 12.40
C ARG A 95 -7.26 7.98 11.18
N VAL A 96 -6.40 7.25 10.48
CA VAL A 96 -5.88 7.61 9.17
C VAL A 96 -6.55 6.73 8.13
N THR A 97 -7.30 7.37 7.24
CA THR A 97 -7.89 6.70 6.07
C THR A 97 -7.04 6.96 4.84
N TRP A 98 -7.21 6.10 3.83
CA TRP A 98 -6.41 6.17 2.63
C TRP A 98 -7.22 5.85 1.38
N ASP A 99 -6.75 6.38 0.27
CA ASP A 99 -7.28 6.14 -1.07
C ASP A 99 -6.14 6.17 -2.08
N ILE A 100 -6.37 5.65 -3.28
CA ILE A 100 -5.40 5.68 -4.37
C ILE A 100 -5.94 6.56 -5.50
N LEU A 101 -5.15 7.56 -5.86
CA LEU A 101 -5.46 8.49 -6.92
C LEU A 101 -4.64 8.14 -8.17
N ASP A 102 -5.33 8.17 -9.30
CA ASP A 102 -4.76 8.26 -10.65
C ASP A 102 -5.61 9.23 -11.48
N ARG A 103 -5.38 9.28 -12.79
CA ARG A 103 -6.18 10.02 -13.76
C ARG A 103 -7.52 9.33 -14.09
N GLY A 104 -7.70 8.08 -13.66
CA GLY A 104 -8.95 7.33 -13.73
C GLY A 104 -9.21 6.55 -12.45
N ASN A 105 -10.34 5.86 -12.39
CA ASN A 105 -10.70 4.99 -11.26
C ASN A 105 -10.28 3.56 -11.58
N TYR A 106 -9.01 3.24 -11.35
CA TYR A 106 -8.42 1.93 -11.62
C TYR A 106 -8.05 1.17 -10.35
N TYR A 107 -8.24 1.80 -9.19
CA TYR A 107 -7.71 1.31 -7.93
C TYR A 107 -8.81 1.24 -6.88
N THR A 108 -8.89 0.12 -6.17
CA THR A 108 -9.83 -0.07 -5.07
C THR A 108 -9.08 -0.49 -3.80
N PRO A 109 -9.09 0.30 -2.72
CA PRO A 109 -8.61 -0.13 -1.41
C PRO A 109 -9.37 -1.37 -0.89
N GLU A 110 -8.68 -2.37 -0.32
CA GLU A 110 -9.31 -3.65 0.08
C GLU A 110 -9.05 -4.06 1.54
N PHE A 111 -7.77 -4.20 1.92
CA PHE A 111 -7.37 -4.72 3.24
C PHE A 111 -6.23 -3.93 3.88
N VAL A 112 -6.17 -3.98 5.22
CA VAL A 112 -5.04 -3.50 6.03
C VAL A 112 -4.57 -4.63 6.93
N TYR A 113 -3.25 -4.86 6.98
CA TYR A 113 -2.68 -5.79 7.95
C TYR A 113 -1.55 -5.16 8.75
N HIS A 114 -1.68 -5.18 10.08
CA HIS A 114 -0.69 -4.68 11.01
C HIS A 114 0.11 -5.84 11.61
N ARG A 115 1.34 -6.02 11.11
CA ARG A 115 2.30 -7.00 11.61
C ARG A 115 2.97 -6.51 12.88
N LEU A 116 2.78 -7.21 14.00
CA LEU A 116 3.44 -6.95 15.27
C LEU A 116 4.65 -7.88 15.48
N ASP A 117 5.80 -7.53 14.90
CA ASP A 117 7.03 -8.31 15.02
C ASP A 117 8.26 -7.47 15.37
N LYS A 118 8.35 -7.01 16.63
CA LYS A 118 9.53 -6.31 17.18
C LYS A 118 10.10 -5.23 16.24
N THR A 119 11.29 -5.41 15.67
CA THR A 119 11.93 -4.44 14.77
C THR A 119 11.33 -4.48 13.35
N GLN A 120 10.69 -5.58 12.98
CA GLN A 120 10.03 -5.82 11.69
C GLN A 120 8.57 -5.36 11.65
N THR A 121 8.05 -4.79 12.75
CA THR A 121 6.69 -4.26 12.83
C THR A 121 6.40 -3.31 11.65
N ASN A 122 5.33 -3.60 10.92
CA ASN A 122 4.92 -2.86 9.74
C ASN A 122 3.40 -2.95 9.52
N VAL A 123 2.89 -2.12 8.62
CA VAL A 123 1.50 -2.17 8.15
C VAL A 123 1.51 -2.30 6.64
N ALA A 124 0.73 -3.23 6.11
CA ALA A 124 0.52 -3.44 4.70
C ALA A 124 -0.89 -2.97 4.31
N LEU A 125 -0.96 -2.12 3.30
CA LEU A 125 -2.19 -1.68 2.65
C LEU A 125 -2.34 -2.47 1.36
N GLN A 126 -3.38 -3.29 1.23
CA GLN A 126 -3.70 -4.01 0.00
C GLN A 126 -4.76 -3.25 -0.79
N PHE A 127 -4.56 -3.17 -2.10
CA PHE A 127 -5.51 -2.63 -3.05
C PHE A 127 -5.59 -3.50 -4.30
N ARG A 128 -6.72 -3.41 -4.98
CA ARG A 128 -6.93 -3.98 -6.31
C ARG A 128 -6.60 -2.96 -7.39
N HIS A 129 -5.90 -3.38 -8.44
CA HIS A 129 -5.73 -2.63 -9.69
C HIS A 129 -6.46 -3.35 -10.83
N GLU A 130 -7.31 -2.63 -11.55
CA GLU A 130 -8.08 -3.14 -12.69
C GLU A 130 -8.15 -2.16 -13.84
N GLY A 131 -7.86 -2.65 -15.05
CA GLY A 131 -8.37 -2.04 -16.27
C GLY A 131 -7.76 -0.68 -16.65
N GLU A 132 -6.51 -0.42 -16.27
CA GLU A 132 -5.81 0.78 -16.73
C GLU A 132 -5.31 0.61 -18.18
N PRO A 133 -5.69 1.49 -19.12
CA PRO A 133 -5.24 1.38 -20.50
C PRO A 133 -3.72 1.56 -20.59
N SER A 134 -3.04 0.84 -21.48
CA SER A 134 -1.58 0.96 -21.67
C SER A 134 -1.12 2.29 -22.29
N SER A 135 -2.06 3.16 -22.69
CA SER A 135 -1.82 4.46 -23.30
C SER A 135 -2.96 5.43 -23.02
N GLY A 136 -2.70 6.74 -23.10
CA GLY A 136 -3.68 7.79 -22.87
C GLY A 136 -3.28 8.72 -21.73
N GLN A 137 -4.26 9.38 -21.11
CA GLN A 137 -4.02 10.18 -19.90
C GLN A 137 -3.98 9.26 -18.68
N ILE A 138 -2.87 8.54 -18.53
CA ILE A 138 -2.52 7.75 -17.34
C ILE A 138 -1.22 8.30 -16.72
N TRP A 139 -0.90 7.93 -15.48
CA TRP A 139 0.43 8.22 -14.92
C TRP A 139 1.46 7.12 -15.19
N GLY A 140 1.02 5.87 -15.38
CA GLY A 140 1.86 4.74 -15.75
C GLY A 140 2.28 4.68 -17.23
N ASN A 141 2.84 3.54 -17.62
CA ASN A 141 3.18 3.14 -18.98
C ASN A 141 3.44 1.62 -19.07
N SER A 142 3.90 1.13 -20.22
CA SER A 142 4.16 -0.30 -20.45
C SER A 142 5.25 -0.94 -19.57
N LYS A 143 6.05 -0.15 -18.84
CA LYS A 143 7.14 -0.64 -17.98
C LYS A 143 6.88 -0.46 -16.49
N MET A 144 6.04 0.49 -16.13
CA MET A 144 5.77 0.83 -14.74
C MET A 144 4.41 1.47 -14.61
N ASP A 145 3.83 1.25 -13.45
CA ASP A 145 2.66 1.92 -12.96
C ASP A 145 3.07 3.02 -11.97
N MET A 146 2.28 4.10 -11.92
CA MET A 146 2.52 5.25 -11.06
C MET A 146 1.22 5.74 -10.46
N LEU A 147 1.05 5.56 -9.15
CA LEU A 147 -0.13 5.96 -8.42
C LEU A 147 0.20 7.01 -7.36
N ALA A 148 -0.81 7.68 -6.82
CA ALA A 148 -0.65 8.49 -5.62
C ALA A 148 -1.51 7.98 -4.48
N LEU A 149 -0.86 7.56 -3.39
CA LEU A 149 -1.52 7.30 -2.12
C LEU A 149 -1.96 8.64 -1.51
N GLN A 150 -3.25 8.80 -1.29
CA GLN A 150 -3.83 9.90 -0.55
C GLN A 150 -4.12 9.42 0.88
N LEU A 151 -3.61 10.15 1.87
CA LEU A 151 -3.88 9.92 3.29
C LEU A 151 -4.71 11.07 3.86
N HIS A 152 -5.62 10.76 4.78
CA HIS A 152 -6.43 11.71 5.54
C HIS A 152 -6.38 11.39 7.03
N GLY A 153 -6.53 12.39 7.90
CA GLY A 153 -6.50 12.20 9.35
C GLY A 153 -5.10 12.21 9.98
N LEU A 154 -4.08 12.75 9.29
CA LEU A 154 -2.69 12.77 9.78
C LEU A 154 -2.50 13.62 11.05
N LYS A 155 -3.41 14.56 11.36
CA LYS A 155 -3.36 15.33 12.63
C LYS A 155 -3.58 14.46 13.86
N SER A 156 -4.26 13.33 13.68
CA SER A 156 -4.57 12.39 14.76
C SER A 156 -3.36 11.54 15.18
N VAL A 157 -2.26 11.58 14.42
CA VAL A 157 -1.08 10.75 14.63
C VAL A 157 -0.11 11.44 15.57
N ASN A 158 0.26 10.74 16.65
CA ASN A 158 1.35 11.15 17.52
C ASN A 158 2.68 10.62 16.97
N TRP A 159 3.39 11.48 16.26
CA TRP A 159 4.68 11.16 15.64
C TRP A 159 5.83 10.99 16.64
N GLY A 160 5.72 11.52 17.87
CA GLY A 160 6.80 11.49 18.85
C GLY A 160 8.11 12.05 18.27
N ASN A 161 9.14 11.19 18.19
CA ASN A 161 10.46 11.54 17.64
C ASN A 161 10.62 11.25 16.14
N PHE A 162 9.59 10.72 15.48
CA PHE A 162 9.63 10.40 14.06
C PHE A 162 9.23 11.62 13.21
N ASP A 163 9.89 11.79 12.07
CA ASP A 163 9.52 12.83 11.10
C ASP A 163 8.48 12.29 10.11
N MET A 164 7.33 12.97 10.03
CA MET A 164 6.24 12.57 9.14
C MET A 164 6.71 12.47 7.69
N ASN A 165 7.46 13.45 7.18
CA ASN A 165 7.88 13.43 5.77
C ASN A 165 8.81 12.24 5.48
N THR A 166 9.72 11.95 6.39
CA THR A 166 10.59 10.77 6.32
C THR A 166 9.76 9.50 6.26
N CYS A 167 8.83 9.30 7.19
CA CYS A 167 7.90 8.15 7.16
C CYS A 167 7.17 8.02 5.82
N LEU A 168 6.54 9.10 5.36
CA LEU A 168 5.71 9.08 4.17
C LEU A 168 6.51 8.86 2.88
N THR A 169 7.82 9.14 2.89
CA THR A 169 8.72 8.95 1.74
C THR A 169 9.57 7.68 1.82
N THR A 170 9.52 6.92 2.92
CA THR A 170 10.25 5.64 3.07
C THR A 170 9.40 4.41 2.82
N GLY A 171 8.08 4.58 2.68
CA GLY A 171 7.14 3.53 2.32
C GLY A 171 7.59 2.74 1.07
N MET A 172 7.19 1.47 1.00
CA MET A 172 7.51 0.58 -0.10
C MET A 172 6.27 0.16 -0.86
N ALA A 173 6.33 0.13 -2.19
CA ALA A 173 5.25 -0.39 -3.01
C ALA A 173 5.69 -1.64 -3.80
N GLY A 174 4.77 -2.58 -3.95
CA GLY A 174 4.95 -3.82 -4.71
C GLY A 174 3.61 -4.36 -5.21
N LYS A 175 3.64 -5.41 -6.03
CA LYS A 175 2.45 -6.07 -6.55
C LYS A 175 2.57 -7.58 -6.66
N MET A 176 1.44 -8.26 -6.67
CA MET A 176 1.26 -9.65 -7.09
C MET A 176 0.40 -9.64 -8.36
N PRO A 177 0.97 -9.93 -9.54
CA PRO A 177 0.20 -10.08 -10.77
C PRO A 177 -0.82 -11.22 -10.67
N ASP A 178 -2.00 -11.06 -11.27
CA ASP A 178 -3.07 -12.07 -11.19
C ASP A 178 -2.61 -13.46 -11.69
N GLY A 179 -1.79 -13.49 -12.74
CA GLY A 179 -1.20 -14.74 -13.25
C GLY A 179 -0.17 -15.41 -12.34
N LYS A 180 0.07 -14.86 -11.14
CA LYS A 180 0.96 -15.40 -10.10
C LYS A 180 0.23 -15.73 -8.80
N ILE A 181 -1.10 -15.59 -8.76
CA ILE A 181 -1.91 -16.04 -7.64
C ILE A 181 -1.78 -17.57 -7.54
N PRO A 182 -1.40 -18.11 -6.38
CA PRO A 182 -1.23 -19.56 -6.21
C PRO A 182 -2.53 -20.35 -6.33
N ASP A 183 -2.42 -21.62 -6.72
CA ASP A 183 -3.56 -22.53 -6.78
C ASP A 183 -4.29 -22.60 -5.42
N GLY A 184 -5.61 -22.47 -5.45
CA GLY A 184 -6.45 -22.47 -4.26
C GLY A 184 -6.72 -21.08 -3.64
N ALA A 185 -6.09 -20.03 -4.16
CA ALA A 185 -6.42 -18.64 -3.85
C ALA A 185 -7.09 -17.94 -5.05
N ASN A 186 -7.75 -16.82 -4.81
CA ASN A 186 -8.51 -16.07 -5.80
C ASN A 186 -8.09 -14.59 -5.85
N VAL A 187 -8.41 -13.94 -6.97
CA VAL A 187 -8.37 -12.47 -7.06
C VAL A 187 -9.31 -11.90 -5.99
N GLY A 188 -8.83 -10.91 -5.23
CA GLY A 188 -9.58 -10.25 -4.16
C GLY A 188 -9.49 -10.93 -2.79
N ASP A 189 -8.78 -12.06 -2.67
CA ASP A 189 -8.45 -12.61 -1.35
C ASP A 189 -7.48 -11.67 -0.60
N ASP A 190 -7.47 -11.76 0.73
CA ASP A 190 -6.57 -10.98 1.57
C ASP A 190 -5.16 -11.60 1.60
N PHE A 191 -4.22 -10.93 0.95
CA PHE A 191 -2.80 -11.27 0.91
C PHE A 191 -1.95 -10.24 1.67
N SER A 192 -2.57 -9.30 2.39
CA SER A 192 -1.88 -8.21 3.07
C SER A 192 -0.95 -8.72 4.17
N ALA A 193 -1.34 -9.79 4.89
CA ALA A 193 -0.47 -10.52 5.81
C ALA A 193 0.77 -11.08 5.09
N CYS A 194 0.58 -11.75 3.96
CA CYS A 194 1.67 -12.29 3.15
C CYS A 194 2.64 -11.20 2.69
N ALA A 195 2.14 -10.06 2.22
CA ALA A 195 2.97 -8.93 1.85
C ALA A 195 3.76 -8.37 3.05
N ALA A 196 3.12 -8.24 4.22
CA ALA A 196 3.74 -7.77 5.45
C ALA A 196 4.87 -8.68 5.96
N TRP A 197 4.73 -10.01 5.77
CA TRP A 197 5.74 -11.01 6.13
C TRP A 197 6.79 -11.24 5.04
N ALA A 198 6.48 -10.96 3.77
CA ALA A 198 7.41 -11.03 2.64
C ALA A 198 8.60 -10.06 2.75
N ARG A 199 8.51 -9.06 3.64
CA ARG A 199 9.50 -8.00 3.80
C ARG A 199 9.95 -7.85 5.24
N ASN A 200 11.26 -8.01 5.42
CA ASN A 200 11.99 -7.58 6.60
C ASN A 200 12.88 -6.38 6.23
N ILE A 201 13.05 -5.45 7.15
CA ILE A 201 14.08 -4.41 7.08
C ILE A 201 15.30 -4.89 7.86
N TRP A 202 16.48 -4.67 7.26
CA TRP A 202 17.79 -4.92 7.85
C TRP A 202 18.55 -3.60 7.99
#